data_AF-A0A0C9YU07-F1
#
_entry.id   AF-A0A0C9YU07-F1
#
_cell.length_a   1.000
_cell.length_b   1.000
_cell.length_c   1.000
_cell.angle_alpha   90.00
_cell.angle_beta   90.00
_cell.angle_gamma   90.00
#
_symmetry.space_group_name_H-M   'P 1'
#
loop_
_entity.id
_entity.type
_entity.pdbx_description
1 polymer ?
#
loop_
_entity_poly.entity_id
_entity_poly.type
_entity_poly.pdbx_seq_one_letter_code
_entity_poly.pdbx_strand_id
1 'polypeptide(L)' 'LCVASTGLASLLLPGGQTAHSCFKIPIPCHEGSSCNIKKDDLNHQLLQQTALII' A
#
# COMPACT_ATOMS: atom_id res chain seq x y z
N LEU A 1 -7.17 0.03 -8.66
CA LEU A 1 -6.82 0.90 -7.51
C LEU A 1 -5.43 1.47 -7.73
N CYS A 2 -5.21 2.77 -7.50
CA CYS A 2 -3.88 3.38 -7.50
C CYS A 2 -3.53 3.76 -6.06
N VAL A 3 -2.32 3.41 -5.61
CA VAL A 3 -1.85 3.65 -4.25
C VAL A 3 -0.56 4.47 -4.32
N ALA A 4 -0.36 5.38 -3.39
CA ALA A 4 0.83 6.22 -3.38
C ALA A 4 1.95 5.65 -2.50
N SER A 5 3.22 5.79 -2.87
CA SER A 5 4.34 5.45 -1.99
C SER A 5 4.51 6.49 -0.88
N THR A 6 4.17 7.75 -1.16
CA THR A 6 4.36 8.89 -0.24
C THR A 6 3.06 9.66 0.00
N GLY A 7 3.03 10.44 1.07
CA GLY A 7 1.89 11.32 1.37
C GLY A 7 1.60 12.31 0.25
N LEU A 8 2.63 12.92 -0.35
CA LEU A 8 2.46 13.87 -1.45
C LEU A 8 1.87 13.22 -2.70
N ALA A 9 2.35 12.03 -3.08
CA ALA A 9 1.78 11.31 -4.22
C ALA A 9 0.30 10.95 -3.97
N SER A 10 -0.10 10.68 -2.72
CA SER A 10 -1.50 10.37 -2.40
C SER A 10 -2.46 11.52 -2.69
N LEU A 11 -1.99 12.77 -2.62
CA LEU A 11 -2.80 13.96 -2.94
C LEU A 11 -3.13 14.06 -4.43
N LEU A 12 -2.29 13.45 -5.29
CA LEU A 12 -2.48 13.44 -6.73
C LEU A 12 -3.37 12.27 -7.18
N LEU A 13 -3.63 11.30 -6.29
CA LEU A 13 -4.38 10.09 -6.62
C LEU A 13 -5.85 10.21 -6.20
N PRO A 14 -6.80 9.80 -7.06
CA PRO A 14 -8.20 9.67 -6.66
C PRO A 14 -8.35 8.60 -5.58
N GLY A 15 -8.88 8.98 -4.42
CA GLY A 15 -9.00 8.09 -3.24
C GLY A 15 -7.75 8.04 -2.35
N GLY A 16 -6.83 8.99 -2.52
CA GLY A 16 -5.56 9.20 -1.80
C GLY A 16 -5.31 8.32 -0.58
N GLN A 17 -4.53 7.26 -0.77
CA GLN A 17 -4.04 6.40 0.29
C GLN A 17 -2.60 6.02 -0.02
N THR A 18 -1.76 5.90 1.01
CA THR A 18 -0.37 5.48 0.83
C THR A 18 -0.24 3.96 0.96
N ALA A 19 0.79 3.36 0.38
CA ALA A 19 1.06 1.94 0.48
C ALA A 19 1.29 1.53 1.94
N HIS A 20 1.85 2.45 2.74
CA HIS A 20 1.95 2.32 4.18
C HIS A 20 0.58 2.10 4.85
N SER A 21 -0.38 3.00 4.63
CA SER A 21 -1.70 2.87 5.26
C SER A 21 -2.58 1.80 4.62
N CYS A 22 -2.43 1.56 3.32
CA CYS A 22 -3.19 0.57 2.56
C CYS A 22 -2.78 -0.86 2.92
N PHE A 23 -1.47 -1.14 2.89
CA PHE A 23 -0.95 -2.50 3.02
C PHE A 23 -0.23 -2.76 4.34
N LYS A 24 -0.22 -1.79 5.26
CA LYS A 24 0.45 -1.87 6.56
C LYS A 24 1.95 -2.18 6.42
N ILE A 25 2.60 -1.55 5.44
CA ILE A 25 4.06 -1.62 5.27
C ILE A 25 4.70 -1.03 6.53
N PRO A 26 5.72 -1.66 7.15
CA PRO A 26 6.38 -1.09 8.31
C PRO A 26 7.17 0.18 7.97
N ILE A 27 7.10 1.20 8.84
CA ILE A 27 7.96 2.40 8.80
C ILE A 27 8.60 2.59 10.17
N PRO A 28 9.95 2.69 10.26
CA PRO A 28 10.92 2.61 9.17
C PRO A 28 10.98 1.21 8.53
N CYS A 29 11.22 1.18 7.22
CA CYS A 29 11.42 -0.07 6.46
C CYS A 29 12.92 -0.35 6.38
N HIS A 30 13.33 -1.52 6.86
CA HIS A 30 14.72 -2.00 6.85
C HIS A 30 14.90 -3.15 5.85
N GLU A 31 16.14 -3.55 5.55
CA GLU A 31 16.40 -4.77 4.79
C GLU A 31 15.72 -5.98 5.46
N GLY A 32 14.95 -6.73 4.67
CA GLY A 32 14.16 -7.87 5.15
C GLY A 32 12.80 -7.50 5.77
N SER A 33 12.43 -6.22 5.82
CA SER A 33 11.08 -5.82 6.25
C SER A 33 10.02 -6.35 5.28
N SER A 34 8.96 -6.91 5.84
CA SER A 34 7.84 -7.46 5.08
C SER A 34 6.52 -7.01 5.68
N CYS A 35 5.52 -6.74 4.85
CA CYS A 35 4.14 -6.61 5.30
C CYS A 35 3.50 -8.00 5.38
N ASN A 36 2.72 -8.25 6.43
CA ASN A 36 2.10 -9.55 6.65
C ASN A 36 0.70 -9.60 6.03
N ILE A 37 0.63 -9.87 4.72
CA ILE A 37 -0.62 -9.97 3.97
C ILE A 37 -0.98 -11.45 3.81
N LYS A 38 -2.10 -11.88 4.40
CA LYS A 38 -2.61 -13.26 4.29
C LYS A 38 -3.59 -13.36 3.11
N LYS A 39 -3.69 -14.54 2.49
CA LYS A 39 -4.55 -14.78 1.31
C LYS A 39 -6.04 -14.46 1.51
N ASP A 40 -6.53 -14.53 2.75
CA ASP A 40 -7.93 -14.26 3.11
C ASP A 40 -8.13 -12.85 3.70
N ASP A 41 -7.09 -12.01 3.69
CA ASP A 41 -7.15 -10.66 4.25
C ASP A 41 -7.75 -9.68 3.22
N LEU A 42 -8.44 -8.64 3.70
CA LEU A 42 -8.92 -7.55 2.88
C LEU A 42 -7.76 -6.89 2.11
N ASN A 43 -6.61 -6.75 2.76
CA ASN A 43 -5.41 -6.19 2.16
C ASN A 43 -4.90 -7.02 0.97
N HIS A 44 -5.14 -8.33 0.95
CA HIS A 44 -4.80 -9.19 -0.19
C HIS A 44 -5.71 -8.93 -1.39
N GLN A 45 -7.02 -8.75 -1.16
CA GLN A 45 -7.96 -8.36 -2.23
C GLN A 45 -7.60 -6.99 -2.80
N LEU A 46 -7.31 -6.01 -1.93
CA LEU A 46 -6.86 -4.68 -2.34
C LEU A 46 -5.57 -4.75 -3.15
N LEU A 47 -4.60 -5.59 -2.73
CA LEU A 47 -3.37 -5.79 -3.47
C LEU A 47 -3.63 -6.36 -4.88
N GLN A 48 -4.53 -7.34 -5.01
CA GLN A 48 -4.92 -7.89 -6.31
C GLN A 48 -5.62 -6.87 -7.22
N GLN A 49 -6.37 -5.93 -6.65
CA GLN A 49 -7.05 -4.86 -7.39
C GLN A 49 -6.15 -3.65 -7.67
N THR A 50 -4.94 -3.62 -7.09
CA THR A 50 -4.00 -2.52 -7.26
C THR A 50 -3.30 -2.65 -8.61
N ALA A 51 -3.49 -1.63 -9.45
CA ALA A 51 -2.91 -1.57 -10.79
C ALA A 51 -1.56 -0.85 -10.78
N LEU A 52 -1.34 0.02 -9.79
CA LEU A 52 -0.17 0.90 -9.74
C LEU A 52 0.13 1.36 -8.30
N ILE A 53 1.41 1.36 -7.94
CA ILE A 53 1.96 2.01 -6.73
C ILE A 53 2.98 3.06 -7.18
N ILE A 54 2.79 4.34 -6.82
CA ILE A 54 3.68 5.47 -7.19
C ILE A 54 4.10 6.35 -6.03
#